data_AF-A0A0F6Z695-F1
#
_entry.id   AF-A0A0F6Z695-F1
#
_cell.length_a   1.000
_cell.length_b   1.000
_cell.length_c   1.000
_cell.angle_alpha   90.00
_cell.angle_beta   90.00
_cell.angle_gamma   90.00
#
_symmetry.space_group_name_H-M   'P 1'
#
loop_
_entity.id
_entity.type
_entity.pdbx_description
1 polymer ?
#
loop_
_entity_poly.entity_id
_entity_poly.type
_entity_poly.pdbx_seq_one_letter_code
_entity_poly.pdbx_strand_id
1 'polypeptide(L)'
;MSFIDDVDQGNSFSPSTLKPSQNTANEKDRWLPSGVRKHIRSIEPGADVQHLPPVVVKYLRDQELVHFPKRGPNMGSLVLNSVGLQVRSNNIKRLEGKV
;
A
#
# COMPACT_ATOMS: atom_id res chain seq x y z
N MET A 1 -55.06 -8.77 31.22
CA MET A 1 -53.63 -9.05 30.98
C MET A 1 -53.40 -9.02 29.48
N SER A 2 -52.51 -8.15 28.98
CA SER A 2 -51.95 -8.30 27.63
C SER A 2 -50.47 -8.60 27.79
N PHE A 3 -50.08 -9.79 27.35
CA PHE A 3 -48.72 -10.28 27.30
C PHE A 3 -47.96 -9.57 26.17
N ILE A 4 -46.73 -9.17 26.47
CA ILE A 4 -45.68 -8.82 25.51
C ILE A 4 -44.96 -10.13 25.18
N ASP A 5 -44.67 -10.44 23.92
CA ASP A 5 -43.30 -10.49 23.37
C ASP A 5 -43.25 -11.03 21.92
N ASP A 6 -42.11 -10.73 21.32
CA ASP A 6 -41.40 -11.38 20.23
C ASP A 6 -41.55 -10.88 18.77
N VAL A 7 -40.63 -9.97 18.46
CA VAL A 7 -39.60 -10.12 17.40
C VAL A 7 -40.09 -10.35 15.97
N ASP A 8 -39.90 -9.33 15.12
CA ASP A 8 -39.27 -9.59 13.83
C ASP A 8 -38.27 -8.50 13.47
N GLN A 9 -37.12 -8.99 13.02
CA GLN A 9 -35.88 -8.29 12.84
C GLN A 9 -35.98 -7.35 11.64
N GLY A 10 -36.08 -6.05 11.91
CA GLY A 10 -35.74 -5.00 10.96
C GLY A 10 -34.25 -5.09 10.61
N ASN A 11 -33.94 -5.99 9.68
CA ASN A 11 -32.62 -6.34 9.19
C ASN A 11 -31.93 -5.04 8.72
N SER A 12 -31.10 -4.47 9.59
CA SER A 12 -30.26 -3.32 9.25
C SER A 12 -29.17 -3.80 8.32
N PHE A 13 -29.50 -4.00 7.05
CA PHE A 13 -28.55 -3.88 5.97
C PHE A 13 -28.12 -2.42 5.91
N SER A 14 -27.27 -2.00 6.86
CA SER A 14 -26.32 -0.96 6.57
C SER A 14 -25.55 -1.47 5.36
N PRO A 15 -25.64 -0.85 4.16
CA PRO A 15 -24.62 -1.10 3.16
C PRO A 15 -23.33 -0.82 3.92
N SER A 16 -22.44 -1.82 3.97
CA SER A 16 -21.08 -1.56 4.44
C SER A 16 -20.55 -0.49 3.49
N THR A 17 -20.72 0.77 3.90
CA THR A 17 -19.90 1.88 3.48
C THR A 17 -18.56 1.56 4.10
N LEU A 18 -17.91 0.54 3.52
CA LEU A 18 -16.49 0.38 3.49
C LEU A 18 -16.02 1.73 2.99
N LYS A 19 -15.79 2.66 3.92
CA LYS A 19 -15.01 3.86 3.67
C LYS A 19 -13.78 3.29 2.99
N PRO A 20 -13.48 3.64 1.72
CA PRO A 20 -12.21 3.27 1.14
C PRO A 20 -11.18 3.75 2.16
N SER A 21 -10.46 2.84 2.79
CA SER A 21 -9.52 3.22 3.84
C SER A 21 -8.61 4.24 3.16
N GLN A 22 -8.60 5.49 3.62
CA GLN A 22 -7.93 6.63 2.99
C GLN A 22 -6.40 6.50 2.98
N ASN A 23 -5.88 5.28 3.01
CA ASN A 23 -4.48 4.96 3.03
C ASN A 23 -4.15 4.16 1.77
N THR A 24 -4.02 4.87 0.64
CA THR A 24 -3.61 4.35 -0.67
C THR A 24 -2.36 3.47 -0.56
N ALA A 25 -1.45 3.76 0.37
CA ALA A 25 -0.29 2.94 0.65
C ALA A 25 -0.64 1.57 1.28
N ASN A 26 -1.63 1.47 2.15
CA ASN A 26 -2.10 0.18 2.69
C ASN A 26 -2.77 -0.68 1.63
N GLU A 27 -3.57 -0.05 0.75
CA GLU A 27 -4.22 -0.75 -0.35
C GLU A 27 -3.17 -1.26 -1.34
N LYS A 28 -2.21 -0.43 -1.75
CA LYS A 28 -1.12 -0.84 -2.64
C LYS A 28 -0.20 -1.90 -1.97
N ASP A 29 0.11 -1.78 -0.69
CA ASP A 29 0.85 -2.84 0.03
C ASP A 29 0.06 -4.15 0.07
N ARG A 30 -1.26 -4.14 0.26
CA ARG A 30 -2.09 -5.36 0.31
C ARG A 30 -1.97 -6.17 -0.99
N TRP A 31 -1.97 -5.51 -2.13
CA TRP A 31 -1.94 -6.15 -3.45
C TRP A 31 -0.54 -6.35 -4.02
N LEU A 32 0.50 -5.89 -3.32
CA LEU A 32 1.88 -6.00 -3.80
C LEU A 32 2.32 -7.48 -3.90
N PRO A 33 2.82 -7.95 -5.06
CA PRO A 33 3.36 -9.30 -5.20
C PRO A 33 4.54 -9.54 -4.25
N SER A 34 4.70 -10.77 -3.75
CA SER A 34 5.76 -11.13 -2.80
C SER A 34 7.16 -10.80 -3.31
N GLY A 35 7.43 -11.04 -4.60
CA GLY A 35 8.68 -10.66 -5.25
C GLY A 35 8.95 -9.15 -5.19
N VAL A 36 7.93 -8.33 -5.51
CA VAL A 36 8.03 -6.87 -5.45
C VAL A 36 8.22 -6.39 -4.00
N ARG A 37 7.55 -7.00 -3.02
CA ARG A 37 7.73 -6.66 -1.59
C ARG A 37 9.17 -6.87 -1.13
N LYS A 38 9.80 -7.99 -1.53
CA LYS A 38 11.20 -8.26 -1.18
C LYS A 38 12.14 -7.16 -1.70
N HIS A 39 11.94 -6.73 -2.94
CA HIS A 39 12.74 -5.68 -3.55
C HIS A 39 12.45 -4.30 -2.96
N ILE A 40 11.17 -3.93 -2.79
CA ILE A 40 10.82 -2.60 -2.27
C ILE A 40 11.34 -2.37 -0.85
N ARG A 41 11.43 -3.44 -0.05
CA ARG A 41 11.98 -3.43 1.30
C ARG A 41 13.48 -3.08 1.33
N SER A 42 14.25 -3.60 0.38
CA SER A 42 15.70 -3.40 0.33
C SER A 42 16.13 -2.07 -0.30
N ILE A 43 15.21 -1.35 -0.95
CA ILE A 43 15.50 -0.03 -1.55
C ILE A 43 15.75 0.97 -0.43
N GLU A 44 16.86 1.69 -0.47
CA GLU A 44 17.08 2.82 0.41
C GLU A 44 16.26 4.05 -0.04
N PRO A 45 15.74 4.88 0.88
CA PRO A 45 15.05 6.10 0.49
C PRO A 45 15.94 7.00 -0.37
N GLY A 46 15.46 7.34 -1.57
CA GLY A 46 16.22 8.15 -2.53
C GLY A 46 17.19 7.37 -3.43
N ALA A 47 17.35 6.06 -3.22
CA ALA A 47 18.10 5.22 -4.15
C ALA A 47 17.34 5.07 -5.48
N ASP A 48 18.10 4.99 -6.58
CA ASP A 48 17.56 4.69 -7.89
C ASP A 48 17.03 3.26 -7.91
N VAL A 49 15.83 3.03 -8.44
CA VAL A 49 15.20 1.71 -8.53
C VAL A 49 15.49 1.01 -9.86
N GLN A 50 16.19 1.66 -10.80
CA GLN A 50 16.51 1.07 -12.12
C GLN A 50 17.40 -0.17 -12.03
N HIS A 51 18.15 -0.37 -10.94
CA HIS A 51 18.94 -1.58 -10.71
C HIS A 51 18.10 -2.83 -10.42
N LEU A 52 16.80 -2.67 -10.16
CA LEU A 52 15.90 -3.78 -9.88
C LEU A 52 15.53 -4.54 -11.17
N PRO A 53 15.02 -5.78 -11.05
CA PRO A 53 14.53 -6.51 -12.21
C PRO A 53 13.52 -5.69 -13.03
N PRO A 54 13.58 -5.68 -14.37
CA PRO A 54 12.72 -4.84 -15.21
C PRO A 54 11.22 -5.01 -14.94
N VAL A 55 10.79 -6.24 -14.61
CA VAL A 55 9.40 -6.56 -14.24
C VAL A 55 8.98 -5.83 -12.97
N VAL A 56 9.87 -5.72 -11.98
CA VAL A 56 9.62 -4.99 -10.72
C VAL A 56 9.56 -3.50 -10.99
N VAL A 57 10.52 -2.95 -11.75
CA VAL A 57 10.52 -1.53 -12.13
C VAL A 57 9.26 -1.15 -12.88
N LYS A 58 8.84 -1.98 -13.85
CA LYS A 58 7.60 -1.79 -14.60
C LYS A 58 6.39 -1.79 -13.66
N TYR A 59 6.27 -2.78 -12.78
CA TYR A 59 5.18 -2.84 -11.80
C TYR A 59 5.13 -1.60 -10.90
N LEU A 60 6.27 -1.14 -10.39
CA LEU A 60 6.34 0.06 -9.55
C LEU A 60 5.91 1.32 -10.32
N ARG A 61 6.23 1.42 -11.62
CA ARG A 61 5.75 2.51 -12.48
C ARG A 61 4.25 2.42 -12.75
N ASP A 62 3.76 1.24 -13.13
CA ASP A 62 2.33 0.99 -13.43
C ASP A 62 1.46 1.26 -12.20
N GLN A 63 1.99 1.02 -11.01
CA GLN A 63 1.34 1.31 -9.73
C GLN A 63 1.65 2.71 -9.19
N GLU A 64 2.30 3.59 -9.96
CA GLU A 64 2.63 4.96 -9.55
C GLU A 64 3.29 5.03 -8.16
N LEU A 65 4.25 4.14 -7.89
CA LEU A 65 5.01 4.08 -6.64
C LEU A 65 6.40 4.73 -6.77
N VAL A 66 6.77 5.13 -7.98
CA VAL A 66 8.05 5.74 -8.33
C VAL A 66 7.84 7.01 -9.13
N HIS A 67 8.85 7.88 -9.14
CA HIS A 67 8.86 9.09 -9.94
C HIS A 67 10.30 9.48 -10.29
N PHE A 68 10.46 10.35 -11.29
CA PHE A 68 11.71 11.03 -11.56
C PHE A 68 11.73 12.37 -10.81
N PRO A 69 12.64 12.59 -9.85
CA PRO A 69 12.78 13.88 -9.18
C PRO A 69 13.14 14.97 -10.20
N LYS A 70 12.46 16.11 -10.11
CA LYS A 70 12.70 17.26 -11.01
C LYS A 70 13.90 18.14 -10.58
N ARG A 71 14.33 18.02 -9.32
CA ARG A 71 15.38 18.83 -8.69
C ARG A 71 16.09 18.01 -7.62
N GLY A 72 17.32 18.40 -7.28
CA GLY A 72 18.12 17.78 -6.21
C GLY A 72 19.13 16.76 -6.74
N PRO A 73 19.89 16.13 -5.82
CA PRO A 73 21.01 15.24 -6.16
C PRO A 73 20.59 13.97 -6.92
N ASN A 74 19.31 13.59 -6.86
CA ASN A 74 18.76 12.40 -7.52
C ASN A 74 17.99 12.73 -8.81
N MET A 75 18.21 13.91 -9.39
CA MET A 75 17.59 14.30 -10.65
C MET A 75 18.06 13.34 -11.77
N GLY A 76 17.10 12.71 -12.46
CA GLY A 76 17.37 11.69 -13.49
C GLY A 76 17.32 10.25 -12.99
N SER A 77 17.34 10.02 -11.68
CA SER A 77 17.14 8.70 -11.09
C SER A 77 15.65 8.38 -10.93
N LEU A 78 15.27 7.11 -11.06
CA LEU A 78 13.89 6.69 -10.83
C LEU A 78 13.78 6.27 -9.36
N VAL A 79 13.12 7.05 -8.51
CA VAL A 79 13.11 6.80 -7.06
C VAL A 79 11.70 6.56 -6.56
N LEU A 80 11.55 5.93 -5.40
CA LEU A 80 10.25 5.79 -4.74
C LEU A 80 9.64 7.18 -4.47
N ASN A 81 8.35 7.32 -4.76
CA ASN A 81 7.60 8.52 -4.36
C ASN A 81 7.09 8.38 -2.92
N SER A 82 6.37 9.39 -2.41
CA SER A 82 5.85 9.39 -1.04
C SER A 82 4.99 8.16 -0.71
N VAL A 83 4.18 7.69 -1.66
CA VAL A 83 3.36 6.48 -1.49
C VAL A 83 4.22 5.22 -1.48
N GLY A 84 5.19 5.10 -2.38
CA GLY A 84 6.15 4.00 -2.42
C GLY A 84 6.97 3.89 -1.14
N LEU A 85 7.38 5.01 -0.55
CA LEU A 85 8.07 5.06 0.74
C LEU A 85 7.18 4.60 1.90
N GLN A 86 5.89 4.97 1.88
CA GLN A 86 4.91 4.48 2.86
C GLN A 86 4.67 2.98 2.71
N VAL A 87 4.50 2.47 1.48
CA VAL A 87 4.37 1.03 1.19
C VAL A 87 5.59 0.28 1.73
N ARG A 88 6.81 0.75 1.42
CA ARG A 88 8.05 0.19 1.97
C ARG A 88 8.03 0.16 3.50
N SER A 89 7.68 1.28 4.13
CA SER A 89 7.69 1.41 5.60
C SER A 89 6.67 0.48 6.26
N ASN A 90 5.47 0.36 5.68
CA ASN A 90 4.45 -0.57 6.15
C ASN A 90 4.90 -2.03 6.01
N ASN A 91 5.60 -2.34 4.90
CA ASN A 91 6.15 -3.66 4.65
C ASN A 91 7.21 -4.06 5.70
N ILE A 92 8.09 -3.12 6.06
CA ILE A 92 9.11 -3.30 7.12
C ILE A 92 8.44 -3.51 8.48
N LYS A 93 7.55 -2.61 8.90
CA LYS A 93 6.84 -2.69 10.20
C LYS A 93 6.08 -4.00 10.37
N ARG A 94 5.45 -4.52 9.31
CA ARG A 94 4.72 -5.79 9.34
C ARG A 94 5.61 -7.01 9.60
N LEU A 95 6.88 -6.92 9.22
CA LEU A 95 7.89 -7.95 9.47
C LEU A 95 8.49 -7.83 10.88
N GLU A 96 8.75 -6.59 11.33
CA GLU A 96 9.29 -6.31 12.66
C GLU A 96 8.27 -6.58 13.78
N GLY A 97 6.98 -6.31 13.56
CA GLY A 97 5.89 -6.61 14.50
C GLY A 97 5.43 -8.07 14.53
N LYS A 98 6.19 -8.98 13.91
CA LYS A 98 6.01 -10.44 13.96
C LYS A 98 7.07 -11.14 14.83
N VAL A 99 7.69 -10.40 15.75
CA VAL A 99 8.62 -10.93 16.75
C VAL A 99 7.94 -10.90 18.11
#